data_AF-A0A954IBC7-F1
#
_entry.id   AF-A0A954IBC7-F1
#
_cell.length_a   1.000
_cell.length_b   1.000
_cell.length_c   1.000
_cell.angle_alpha   90.00
_cell.angle_beta   90.00
_cell.angle_gamma   90.00
#
_symmetry.space_group_name_H-M   'P 1'
#
loop_
_entity.id
_entity.type
_entity.pdbx_description
1 polymer ?
#
loop_
_entity_poly.entity_id
_entity_poly.type
_entity_poly.pdbx_seq_one_letter_code
_entity_poly.pdbx_strand_id
1 'polypeptide(L)'
;ETAAALVIGENIGTTVTAFLATLGATTNARRAAYFHILFNVAGFLWITAIFQWYLKLILYLVPTGVEAQIAATHSCFNIANTLLFLPFVPVCARFMERIVPSKGFKEKPRLTDLDIVMLETPLLAAEQSRNEIIKMGDGCVKMLGWLRELLQQSEHDANLARKLRNREKILDSVQDEVSHFITDILSGSVPHTVAEECRQQLRLADEYESVSDYVDTIFRFDEKLRKEELRFTESQNTDLLLLHETVVEYVVAVNDAYRARNIHAAETIVPLGKKIRQQIKEMRRVHLNDLSETTLPPQVTVAFLNALNAFDRVRDHAQNILQVVVGEK
;
A
#
# COMPACT_ATOMS: atom_id res chain seq x y z
N GLU A 1 -12.31 -4.14 41.61
CA GLU A 1 -12.45 -2.66 41.58
C GLU A 1 -11.14 -1.97 41.18
N THR A 2 -10.06 -2.15 41.93
CA THR A 2 -8.75 -1.51 41.65
C THR A 2 -8.21 -1.79 40.25
N ALA A 3 -8.27 -3.04 39.80
CA ALA A 3 -7.85 -3.40 38.44
C ALA A 3 -8.72 -2.72 37.35
N ALA A 4 -10.03 -2.61 37.59
CA ALA A 4 -10.93 -1.94 36.67
C ALA A 4 -10.70 -0.42 36.63
N ALA A 5 -10.42 0.20 37.79
CA ALA A 5 -10.04 1.60 37.87
C ALA A 5 -8.71 1.88 37.16
N LEU A 6 -7.73 0.97 37.28
CA LEU A 6 -6.46 1.05 36.56
C LEU A 6 -6.66 0.99 35.04
N VAL A 7 -7.47 0.04 34.54
CA VAL A 7 -7.80 -0.09 33.11
C VAL A 7 -8.51 1.15 32.57
N ILE A 8 -9.43 1.75 33.34
CA ILE A 8 -10.08 3.01 32.95
C ILE A 8 -9.06 4.16 32.94
N GLY A 9 -8.12 4.18 33.88
CA GLY A 9 -7.03 5.16 33.94
C GLY A 9 -6.01 5.03 32.80
N GLU A 10 -5.76 3.83 32.30
CA GLU A 10 -4.92 3.58 31.13
C GLU A 10 -5.43 4.35 29.89
N ASN A 11 -6.75 4.37 29.67
CA ASN A 11 -7.38 5.12 28.57
C ASN A 11 -7.20 6.65 28.69
N ILE A 12 -6.98 7.17 29.91
CA ILE A 12 -6.55 8.56 30.09
C ILE A 12 -5.05 8.69 29.75
N GLY A 13 -4.23 7.71 30.14
CA GLY A 13 -2.79 7.69 29.86
C GLY A 13 -2.46 7.79 28.38
N THR A 14 -3.19 7.09 27.51
CA THR A 14 -3.01 7.14 26.04
C THR A 14 -3.21 8.55 25.46
N THR A 15 -4.02 9.40 26.10
CA THR A 15 -4.26 10.78 25.62
C THR A 15 -3.01 11.66 25.64
N VAL A 16 -2.05 11.38 26.53
CA VAL A 16 -0.77 12.11 26.58
C VAL A 16 0.08 11.76 25.35
N THR A 17 0.12 10.48 24.97
CA THR A 17 0.80 10.02 23.76
C THR A 17 0.17 10.63 22.51
N ALA A 18 -1.17 10.61 22.40
CA ALA A 18 -1.90 11.25 21.31
C ALA A 18 -1.59 12.75 21.21
N PHE A 19 -1.47 13.44 22.35
CA PHE A 19 -1.10 14.86 22.38
C PHE A 19 0.33 15.08 21.86
N LEU A 20 1.30 14.27 22.31
CA LEU A 20 2.69 14.36 21.85
C LEU A 20 2.81 14.03 20.36
N ALA A 21 2.02 13.08 19.85
CA ALA A 21 1.96 12.73 18.43
C ALA A 21 1.48 13.88 17.53
N THR A 22 0.89 14.95 18.10
CA THR A 22 0.53 16.14 17.32
C THR A 22 1.73 17.01 16.92
N LEU A 23 2.90 16.80 17.53
CA LEU A 23 4.12 17.55 17.23
C LEU A 23 4.64 17.19 15.83
N GLY A 24 4.41 18.08 14.86
CA GLY A 24 4.80 17.87 13.45
C GLY A 24 3.73 17.16 12.60
N ALA A 25 2.56 16.87 13.18
CA ALA A 25 1.46 16.20 12.48
C ALA A 25 0.64 17.16 11.58
N THR A 26 0.02 16.59 10.55
CA THR A 26 -0.88 17.29 9.63
C THR A 26 -2.12 17.82 10.35
N THR A 27 -2.82 18.77 9.73
CA THR A 27 -4.06 19.35 10.27
C THR A 27 -5.09 18.26 10.60
N ASN A 28 -5.26 17.27 9.72
CA ASN A 28 -6.19 16.15 9.93
C ASN A 28 -5.72 15.22 11.05
N ALA A 29 -4.43 14.87 11.09
CA ALA A 29 -3.89 14.07 12.19
C ALA A 29 -4.04 14.80 13.55
N ARG A 30 -3.83 16.12 13.59
CA ARG A 30 -4.07 16.92 14.81
C ARG A 30 -5.54 16.92 15.24
N ARG A 31 -6.48 16.99 14.28
CA ARG A 31 -7.93 16.88 14.55
C ARG A 31 -8.29 15.51 15.11
N ALA A 32 -7.77 14.44 14.51
CA ALA A 32 -7.98 13.08 15.00
C ALA A 32 -7.40 12.89 16.42
N ALA A 33 -6.21 13.42 16.70
CA ALA A 33 -5.58 13.32 18.02
C ALA A 33 -6.40 14.07 19.07
N TYR A 34 -6.85 15.28 18.79
CA TYR A 34 -7.69 16.03 19.72
C TYR A 34 -9.08 15.38 19.89
N PHE A 35 -9.62 14.75 18.86
CA PHE A 35 -10.83 13.95 18.98
C PHE A 35 -10.59 12.74 19.90
N HIS A 36 -9.45 12.05 19.79
CA HIS A 36 -9.08 10.94 20.66
C HIS A 36 -9.01 11.38 22.13
N ILE A 37 -8.34 12.50 22.41
CA ILE A 37 -8.28 13.09 23.75
C ILE A 37 -9.71 13.39 24.27
N LEU A 38 -10.55 14.04 23.45
CA LEU A 38 -11.94 14.33 23.82
C LEU A 38 -12.74 13.06 24.11
N PHE A 39 -12.61 12.05 23.26
CA PHE A 39 -13.31 10.78 23.35
C PHE A 39 -12.95 10.02 24.64
N ASN A 40 -11.67 9.96 25.01
CA ASN A 40 -11.22 9.27 26.22
C ASN A 40 -11.53 10.05 27.49
N VAL A 41 -11.35 11.39 27.49
CA VAL A 41 -11.66 12.22 28.66
C VAL A 41 -13.16 12.18 28.95
N ALA A 42 -14.00 12.35 27.93
CA ALA A 42 -15.45 12.24 28.11
C ALA A 42 -15.85 10.82 28.49
N GLY A 43 -15.24 9.81 27.86
CA GLY A 43 -15.34 8.40 28.20
C GLY A 43 -15.18 8.12 29.69
N PHE A 44 -14.04 8.57 30.22
CA PHE A 44 -13.68 8.47 31.62
C PHE A 44 -14.70 9.13 32.56
N LEU A 45 -15.19 10.32 32.21
CA LEU A 45 -16.14 11.06 33.04
C LEU A 45 -17.47 10.32 33.20
N TRP A 46 -18.07 9.85 32.10
CA TRP A 46 -19.37 9.18 32.19
C TRP A 46 -19.25 7.77 32.79
N ILE A 47 -18.18 7.02 32.50
CA ILE A 47 -18.02 5.68 33.07
C ILE A 47 -17.79 5.75 34.58
N THR A 48 -17.08 6.78 35.05
CA THR A 48 -16.85 7.02 36.48
C THR A 48 -18.17 7.37 37.19
N ALA A 49 -19.06 8.12 36.55
CA ALA A 49 -20.39 8.42 37.10
C ALA A 49 -21.25 7.17 37.32
N ILE A 50 -21.08 6.11 36.51
CA ILE A 50 -21.84 4.86 36.62
C ILE A 50 -21.00 3.66 37.11
N PHE A 51 -19.81 3.90 37.67
CA PHE A 51 -18.77 2.89 37.88
C PHE A 51 -19.25 1.64 38.62
N GLN A 52 -20.09 1.81 39.64
CA GLN A 52 -20.64 0.71 40.43
C GLN A 52 -21.58 -0.21 39.63
N TRP A 53 -22.38 0.36 38.72
CA TRP A 53 -23.25 -0.41 37.83
C TRP A 53 -22.44 -1.13 36.77
N TYR A 54 -21.41 -0.46 36.27
CA TYR A 54 -20.49 -1.02 35.31
C TYR A 54 -19.75 -2.27 35.84
N LEU A 55 -19.23 -2.21 37.06
CA LEU A 55 -18.59 -3.37 37.69
C LEU A 55 -19.53 -4.56 37.85
N LYS A 56 -20.79 -4.31 38.21
CA LYS A 56 -21.82 -5.37 38.30
C LYS A 56 -22.09 -6.01 36.93
N LEU A 57 -22.14 -5.21 35.87
CA LEU A 57 -22.28 -5.72 34.49
C LEU A 57 -21.09 -6.60 34.11
N ILE A 58 -19.85 -6.18 34.40
CA ILE A 58 -18.66 -6.99 34.10
C ILE A 58 -18.69 -8.31 34.87
N LEU A 59 -19.02 -8.30 36.16
CA LEU A 59 -19.15 -9.52 36.97
C LEU A 59 -20.27 -10.44 36.48
N TYR A 60 -21.36 -9.88 35.94
CA TYR A 60 -22.44 -10.65 35.34
C TYR A 60 -22.00 -11.33 34.03
N LEU A 61 -21.28 -10.61 33.16
CA LEU A 61 -20.79 -11.13 31.88
C LEU A 61 -19.64 -12.12 32.06
N VAL A 62 -18.74 -11.85 33.01
CA VAL A 62 -17.55 -12.66 33.31
C VAL A 62 -17.48 -12.93 34.81
N PRO A 63 -18.17 -13.97 35.30
CA PRO A 63 -18.26 -14.26 36.74
C PRO A 63 -16.94 -14.69 37.38
N THR A 64 -16.04 -15.28 36.61
CA THR A 64 -14.78 -15.86 37.10
C THR A 64 -13.58 -15.46 36.21
N GLY A 65 -12.39 -15.44 36.81
CA GLY A 65 -11.13 -15.14 36.12
C GLY A 65 -10.82 -13.64 36.10
N VAL A 66 -9.85 -13.22 36.91
CA VAL A 66 -9.46 -11.79 37.03
C VAL A 66 -8.94 -11.23 35.70
N GLU A 67 -8.14 -12.01 34.97
CA GLU A 67 -7.62 -11.62 33.65
C GLU A 67 -8.74 -11.38 32.64
N ALA A 68 -9.73 -12.29 32.60
CA ALA A 68 -10.90 -12.15 31.72
C ALA A 68 -11.78 -10.96 32.11
N GLN A 69 -11.93 -10.69 33.42
CA GLN A 69 -12.65 -9.51 33.92
C GLN A 69 -11.93 -8.20 33.57
N ILE A 70 -10.59 -8.17 33.60
CA ILE A 70 -9.77 -7.04 33.16
C ILE A 70 -9.98 -6.80 31.65
N ALA A 71 -9.87 -7.85 30.83
CA ALA A 71 -10.09 -7.77 29.38
C ALA A 71 -11.51 -7.32 29.02
N ALA A 72 -12.52 -7.84 29.72
CA ALA A 72 -13.92 -7.42 29.56
C ALA A 72 -14.12 -5.97 30.01
N THR A 73 -13.48 -5.55 31.10
CA THR A 73 -13.51 -4.15 31.56
C THR A 73 -12.94 -3.19 30.52
N HIS A 74 -11.87 -3.57 29.82
CA HIS A 74 -11.33 -2.73 28.75
C HIS A 74 -12.28 -2.71 27.53
N SER A 75 -12.73 -3.88 27.10
CA SER A 75 -13.49 -4.05 25.86
C SER A 75 -14.90 -3.45 25.96
N CYS A 76 -15.64 -3.75 27.03
CA CYS A 76 -16.99 -3.24 27.23
C CYS A 76 -17.00 -1.71 27.34
N PHE A 77 -16.01 -1.12 28.01
CA PHE A 77 -15.85 0.33 28.09
C PHE A 77 -15.68 0.94 26.70
N ASN A 78 -14.71 0.45 25.93
CA ASN A 78 -14.41 1.01 24.60
C ASN A 78 -15.56 0.81 23.61
N ILE A 79 -16.25 -0.33 23.65
CA ILE A 79 -17.44 -0.58 22.82
C ILE A 79 -18.57 0.37 23.21
N ALA A 80 -18.88 0.49 24.50
CA ALA A 80 -19.94 1.38 24.98
C ALA A 80 -19.64 2.86 24.67
N ASN A 81 -18.39 3.30 24.88
CA ASN A 81 -17.97 4.66 24.57
C ASN A 81 -18.08 4.94 23.07
N THR A 82 -17.66 4.00 22.23
CA THR A 82 -17.78 4.12 20.76
C THR A 82 -19.24 4.24 20.35
N LEU A 83 -20.13 3.37 20.84
CA LEU A 83 -21.56 3.42 20.53
C LEU A 83 -22.22 4.72 21.00
N LEU A 84 -21.79 5.24 22.16
CA LEU A 84 -22.29 6.51 22.69
C LEU A 84 -21.88 7.70 21.81
N PHE A 85 -20.63 7.73 21.34
CA PHE A 85 -20.09 8.84 20.53
C PHE A 85 -20.39 8.75 19.04
N LEU A 86 -20.64 7.54 18.50
CA LEU A 86 -20.92 7.30 17.09
C LEU A 86 -21.96 8.26 16.47
N PRO A 87 -23.15 8.51 17.09
CA PRO A 87 -24.12 9.46 16.53
C PRO A 87 -23.64 10.92 16.55
N PHE A 88 -22.66 11.26 17.39
CA PHE A 88 -22.11 12.61 17.53
C PHE A 88 -20.88 12.88 16.67
N VAL A 89 -20.36 11.88 15.95
CA VAL A 89 -19.17 12.02 15.09
C VAL A 89 -19.24 13.25 14.16
N PRO A 90 -20.35 13.55 13.45
CA PRO A 90 -20.42 14.74 12.59
C PRO A 90 -20.40 16.07 13.35
N VAL A 91 -20.81 16.08 14.63
CA VAL A 91 -20.75 17.26 15.49
C VAL A 91 -19.33 17.45 16.02
N CYS A 92 -18.72 16.37 16.50
CA CYS A 92 -17.33 16.35 16.95
C CYS A 92 -16.37 16.74 15.83
N ALA A 93 -16.56 16.24 14.60
CA ALA A 93 -15.75 16.61 13.44
C ALA A 93 -15.78 18.13 13.17
N ARG A 94 -16.97 18.73 13.11
CA ARG A 94 -17.14 20.19 12.97
C ARG A 94 -16.53 20.98 14.12
N PHE A 95 -16.59 20.43 15.34
CA PHE A 95 -15.94 21.04 16.49
C PHE A 95 -14.41 20.99 16.38
N MET A 96 -13.85 19.87 15.93
CA MET A 96 -12.41 19.73 15.67
C MET A 96 -11.93 20.67 14.56
N GLU A 97 -12.72 20.85 13.49
CA GLU A 97 -12.41 21.83 12.43
C GLU A 97 -12.32 23.26 12.93
N ARG A 98 -13.10 23.63 13.96
CA ARG A 98 -13.07 24.95 14.59
C ARG A 98 -11.86 25.12 15.52
N ILE A 99 -11.50 24.09 16.28
CA ILE A 99 -10.35 24.12 17.19
C ILE A 99 -9.02 24.06 16.42
N VAL A 100 -8.99 23.28 15.34
CA VAL A 100 -7.85 23.12 14.44
C VAL A 100 -8.25 23.59 13.05
N PRO A 101 -8.29 24.91 12.82
CA PRO A 101 -8.58 25.45 11.50
C PRO A 101 -7.46 25.06 10.53
N SER A 102 -7.84 24.74 9.29
CA SER A 102 -6.88 24.48 8.22
C SER A 102 -6.03 25.72 7.98
N LYS A 103 -4.73 25.65 8.23
CA LYS A 103 -3.81 26.70 7.80
C LYS A 103 -3.66 26.56 6.29
N GLY A 104 -3.93 27.62 5.52
CA GLY A 104 -3.74 27.66 4.07
C GLY A 104 -2.27 27.56 3.61
N PHE A 105 -1.38 27.02 4.46
CA PHE A 105 0.00 26.75 4.13
C PHE A 105 0.10 25.30 3.68
N LYS A 106 0.78 25.09 2.55
CA LYS A 106 1.07 23.77 1.96
C LYS A 106 1.78 22.88 2.96
N GLU A 107 1.05 22.15 3.79
CA GLU A 107 1.48 20.80 4.16
C GLU A 107 1.83 20.13 2.84
N LYS A 108 3.00 19.49 2.73
CA LYS A 108 3.28 18.64 1.56
C LYS A 108 2.03 17.77 1.40
N PRO A 109 1.30 17.84 0.28
CA PRO A 109 0.13 17.00 0.12
C PRO A 109 0.64 15.57 0.22
N ARG A 110 0.33 14.90 1.34
CA ARG A 110 0.54 13.46 1.43
C ARG A 110 -0.34 12.84 0.36
N LEU A 111 0.26 11.98 -0.45
CA LEU A 111 -0.46 11.27 -1.50
C LEU A 111 -1.34 10.17 -0.93
N THR A 112 -1.07 9.79 0.32
CA THR A 112 -1.76 8.75 1.07
C THR A 112 -2.61 9.32 2.21
N ASP A 113 -3.64 8.57 2.61
CA ASP A 113 -4.52 8.89 3.75
C ASP A 113 -3.99 8.31 5.08
N LEU A 114 -2.68 8.12 5.21
CA LEU A 114 -2.07 7.48 6.38
C LEU A 114 -2.13 8.40 7.61
N ASP A 115 -2.96 8.03 8.58
CA ASP A 115 -3.21 8.82 9.79
C ASP A 115 -2.25 8.41 10.93
N ILE A 116 -1.38 9.33 11.33
CA ILE A 116 -0.39 9.15 12.40
C ILE A 116 -1.05 8.81 13.75
N VAL A 117 -2.31 9.20 13.96
CA VAL A 117 -3.05 8.91 15.19
C VAL A 117 -3.37 7.41 15.33
N MET A 118 -3.38 6.65 14.24
CA MET A 118 -3.56 5.20 14.28
C MET A 118 -2.35 4.44 14.84
N LEU A 119 -1.23 5.10 15.16
CA LEU A 119 -0.08 4.46 15.82
C LEU A 119 -0.45 3.85 17.20
N GLU A 120 -1.53 4.32 17.82
CA GLU A 120 -2.07 3.75 19.07
C GLU A 120 -2.90 2.48 18.84
N THR A 121 -3.28 2.21 17.58
CA THR A 121 -3.99 1.00 17.14
C THR A 121 -3.22 0.35 15.98
N PRO A 122 -2.08 -0.31 16.25
CA PRO A 122 -1.17 -0.76 15.20
C PRO A 122 -1.78 -1.68 14.14
N LEU A 123 -2.80 -2.46 14.51
CA LEU A 123 -3.55 -3.29 13.57
C LEU A 123 -4.28 -2.45 12.50
N LEU A 124 -4.93 -1.36 12.89
CA LEU A 124 -5.63 -0.48 11.94
C LEU A 124 -4.64 0.28 11.06
N ALA A 125 -3.51 0.70 11.64
CA ALA A 125 -2.43 1.33 10.90
C ALA A 125 -1.86 0.37 9.83
N ALA A 126 -1.62 -0.90 10.18
CA ALA A 126 -1.18 -1.91 9.22
C ALA A 126 -2.21 -2.12 8.09
N GLU A 127 -3.51 -2.10 8.37
CA GLU A 127 -4.55 -2.18 7.32
C GLU A 127 -4.60 -0.92 6.43
N GLN A 128 -4.37 0.27 6.97
CA GLN A 128 -4.25 1.49 6.16
C GLN A 128 -3.06 1.39 5.19
N SER A 129 -1.90 0.99 5.69
CA SER A 129 -0.71 0.74 4.87
C SER A 129 -0.98 -0.28 3.76
N ARG A 130 -1.65 -1.40 4.10
CA ARG A 130 -2.07 -2.39 3.11
C ARG A 130 -2.93 -1.80 1.99
N ASN A 131 -3.87 -0.91 2.31
CA ASN A 131 -4.70 -0.27 1.29
C ASN A 131 -3.86 0.61 0.34
N GLU A 132 -2.82 1.27 0.84
CA GLU A 132 -1.87 1.99 -0.01
C GLU A 132 -1.07 1.05 -0.90
N ILE A 133 -0.59 -0.10 -0.40
CA ILE A 133 0.05 -1.13 -1.23
C ILE A 133 -0.88 -1.62 -2.35
N ILE A 134 -2.17 -1.85 -2.05
CA ILE A 134 -3.16 -2.23 -3.07
C ILE A 134 -3.29 -1.13 -4.14
N LYS A 135 -3.35 0.14 -3.73
CA LYS A 135 -3.40 1.29 -4.66
C LYS A 135 -2.11 1.39 -5.50
N MET A 136 -0.96 1.01 -4.97
CA MET A 136 0.29 0.92 -5.73
C MET A 136 0.22 -0.13 -6.83
N GLY A 137 -0.28 -1.33 -6.50
CA GLY A 137 -0.52 -2.40 -7.47
C GLY A 137 -1.48 -1.97 -8.59
N ASP A 138 -2.57 -1.30 -8.25
CA ASP A 138 -3.50 -0.72 -9.24
C ASP A 138 -2.83 0.38 -10.08
N GLY A 139 -1.87 1.11 -9.51
CA GLY A 139 -1.03 2.05 -10.24
C GLY A 139 -0.18 1.39 -11.31
N CYS A 140 0.47 0.27 -10.97
CA CYS A 140 1.28 -0.50 -11.90
C CYS A 140 0.45 -1.03 -13.07
N VAL A 141 -0.75 -1.58 -12.80
CA VAL A 141 -1.66 -2.07 -13.86
C VAL A 141 -2.11 -0.93 -14.78
N LYS A 142 -2.41 0.26 -14.22
CA LYS A 142 -2.74 1.44 -15.05
C LYS A 142 -1.57 1.86 -15.94
N MET A 143 -0.34 1.87 -15.41
CA MET A 143 0.84 2.21 -16.20
C MET A 143 1.09 1.21 -17.32
N LEU A 144 0.90 -0.08 -17.07
CA LEU A 144 0.95 -1.12 -18.11
C LEU A 144 -0.09 -0.85 -19.22
N GLY A 145 -1.31 -0.49 -18.85
CA GLY A 145 -2.34 -0.09 -19.82
C GLY A 145 -1.91 1.08 -20.71
N TRP A 146 -1.32 2.13 -20.13
CA TRP A 146 -0.81 3.26 -20.91
C TRP A 146 0.42 2.90 -21.74
N LEU A 147 1.31 2.03 -21.23
CA LEU A 147 2.46 1.53 -21.97
C LEU A 147 1.99 0.82 -23.25
N ARG A 148 0.97 -0.03 -23.15
CA ARG A 148 0.36 -0.71 -24.30
C ARG A 148 -0.08 0.26 -25.39
N GLU A 149 -0.84 1.28 -25.00
CA GLU A 149 -1.32 2.32 -25.92
C GLU A 149 -0.15 3.05 -26.59
N LEU A 150 0.88 3.42 -25.82
CA LEU A 150 2.08 4.10 -26.35
C LEU A 150 2.86 3.23 -27.36
N LEU A 151 2.99 1.92 -27.09
CA LEU A 151 3.66 0.98 -27.99
C LEU A 151 2.90 0.73 -29.30
N GLN A 152 1.58 0.90 -29.31
CA GLN A 152 0.74 0.73 -30.51
C GLN A 152 0.68 1.98 -31.41
N GLN A 153 0.93 3.16 -30.84
CA GLN A 153 0.87 4.41 -31.59
C GLN A 153 2.06 4.56 -32.53
N SER A 154 1.85 5.17 -33.70
CA SER A 154 2.94 5.52 -34.63
C SER A 154 3.82 6.66 -34.10
N GLU A 155 3.20 7.68 -33.51
CA GLU A 155 3.81 8.81 -32.82
C GLU A 155 3.34 8.86 -31.38
N HIS A 156 4.23 9.19 -30.45
CA HIS A 156 3.89 9.20 -29.02
C HIS A 156 2.92 10.32 -28.67
N ASP A 157 1.79 9.98 -28.05
CA ASP A 157 0.99 10.96 -27.34
C ASP A 157 1.76 11.50 -26.13
N ALA A 158 2.26 12.74 -26.26
CA ALA A 158 3.03 13.42 -25.23
C ALA A 158 2.27 13.57 -23.89
N ASN A 159 0.94 13.61 -23.91
CA ASN A 159 0.14 13.65 -22.68
C ASN A 159 0.11 12.29 -21.99
N LEU A 160 -0.05 11.22 -22.76
CA LEU A 160 -0.06 9.85 -22.23
C LEU A 160 1.32 9.44 -21.70
N ALA A 161 2.39 9.76 -22.42
CA ALA A 161 3.77 9.58 -21.97
C ALA A 161 4.03 10.32 -20.64
N ARG A 162 3.53 11.56 -20.52
CA ARG A 162 3.63 12.34 -19.28
C ARG A 162 2.82 11.72 -18.14
N LYS A 163 1.63 11.19 -18.41
CA LYS A 163 0.81 10.49 -17.40
C LYS A 163 1.55 9.27 -16.85
N LEU A 164 2.18 8.47 -17.71
CA LEU A 164 2.96 7.31 -17.32
C LEU A 164 4.11 7.71 -16.38
N ARG A 165 4.98 8.64 -16.80
CA ARG A 165 6.10 9.15 -15.99
C ARG A 165 5.65 9.79 -14.68
N ASN A 166 4.57 10.55 -14.70
CA ASN A 166 4.05 11.17 -13.47
C ASN A 166 3.51 10.11 -12.50
N ARG A 167 2.99 9.00 -13.00
CA ARG A 167 2.47 7.92 -12.15
C ARG A 167 3.60 7.13 -11.49
N GLU A 168 4.70 6.88 -12.20
CA GLU A 168 5.93 6.32 -11.62
C GLU A 168 6.40 7.17 -10.43
N LYS A 169 6.60 8.48 -10.60
CA LYS A 169 6.95 9.40 -9.51
C LYS A 169 5.97 9.41 -8.33
N ILE A 170 4.68 9.26 -8.63
CA ILE A 170 3.65 9.15 -7.58
C ILE A 170 3.84 7.86 -6.79
N LEU A 171 4.14 6.74 -7.45
CA LEU A 171 4.36 5.45 -6.77
C LEU A 171 5.64 5.46 -5.94
N ASP A 172 6.72 6.07 -6.44
CA ASP A 172 7.96 6.35 -5.68
C ASP A 172 7.66 7.16 -4.40
N SER A 173 6.95 8.29 -4.53
CA SER A 173 6.56 9.09 -3.36
C SER A 173 5.63 8.35 -2.38
N VAL A 174 4.76 7.46 -2.87
CA VAL A 174 3.92 6.61 -2.01
C VAL A 174 4.76 5.55 -1.29
N GLN A 175 5.76 4.96 -1.95
CA GLN A 175 6.70 4.02 -1.34
C GLN A 175 7.46 4.67 -0.18
N ASP A 176 7.92 5.92 -0.35
CA ASP A 176 8.55 6.71 0.70
C ASP A 176 7.58 6.95 1.89
N GLU A 177 6.36 7.39 1.60
CA GLU A 177 5.33 7.64 2.62
C GLU A 177 4.98 6.38 3.43
N VAL A 178 4.80 5.24 2.73
CA VAL A 178 4.54 3.93 3.35
C VAL A 178 5.74 3.50 4.20
N SER A 179 6.97 3.69 3.71
CA SER A 179 8.19 3.33 4.43
C SER A 179 8.34 4.10 5.75
N HIS A 180 8.11 5.41 5.70
CA HIS A 180 8.10 6.24 6.90
C HIS A 180 7.00 5.81 7.88
N PHE A 181 5.78 5.64 7.40
CA PHE A 181 4.65 5.25 8.23
C PHE A 181 4.85 3.90 8.92
N ILE A 182 5.33 2.89 8.19
CA ILE A 182 5.64 1.58 8.75
C ILE A 182 6.78 1.66 9.76
N THR A 183 7.82 2.44 9.50
CA THR A 183 8.93 2.62 10.45
C THR A 183 8.43 3.23 11.75
N ASP A 184 7.53 4.21 11.68
CA ASP A 184 6.90 4.80 12.86
C ASP A 184 6.07 3.75 13.63
N ILE A 185 5.27 2.92 12.95
CA ILE A 185 4.54 1.80 13.57
C ILE A 185 5.49 0.83 14.30
N LEU A 186 6.56 0.42 13.62
CA LEU A 186 7.53 -0.55 14.15
C LEU A 186 8.37 -0.01 15.30
N SER A 187 8.50 1.30 15.43
CA SER A 187 9.19 1.95 16.56
C SER A 187 8.40 1.88 17.87
N GLY A 188 7.09 1.61 17.79
CA GLY A 188 6.19 1.47 18.94
C GLY A 188 6.14 0.05 19.51
N SER A 189 5.27 -0.16 20.50
CA SER A 189 4.95 -1.50 21.01
C SER A 189 3.93 -2.17 20.11
N VAL A 190 4.38 -3.08 19.25
CA VAL A 190 3.55 -3.79 18.27
C VAL A 190 3.51 -5.29 18.54
N PRO A 191 2.33 -5.95 18.41
CA PRO A 191 2.26 -7.40 18.40
C PRO A 191 3.14 -7.99 17.29
N HIS A 192 3.76 -9.15 17.54
CA HIS A 192 4.68 -9.79 16.60
C HIS A 192 4.05 -10.02 15.21
N THR A 193 2.77 -10.40 15.16
CA THR A 193 2.01 -10.62 13.92
C THR A 193 1.89 -9.34 13.09
N VAL A 194 1.56 -8.22 13.73
CA VAL A 194 1.45 -6.90 13.09
C VAL A 194 2.83 -6.43 12.60
N ALA A 195 3.87 -6.63 13.41
CA ALA A 195 5.23 -6.28 13.02
C ALA A 195 5.72 -7.07 11.80
N GLU A 196 5.35 -8.35 11.68
CA GLU A 196 5.67 -9.16 10.50
C GLU A 196 4.90 -8.70 9.26
N GLU A 197 3.60 -8.43 9.39
CA GLU A 197 2.79 -7.86 8.31
C GLU A 197 3.36 -6.51 7.82
N CYS A 198 3.76 -5.63 8.75
CA CYS A 198 4.42 -4.37 8.42
C CYS A 198 5.73 -4.58 7.64
N ARG A 199 6.57 -5.54 8.06
CA ARG A 199 7.80 -5.89 7.31
C ARG A 199 7.51 -6.43 5.92
N GLN A 200 6.43 -7.20 5.75
CA GLN A 200 5.98 -7.66 4.45
C GLN A 200 5.51 -6.50 3.57
N GLN A 201 4.76 -5.55 4.12
CA GLN A 201 4.30 -4.37 3.41
C GLN A 201 5.44 -3.47 2.93
N LEU A 202 6.52 -3.32 3.72
CA LEU A 202 7.74 -2.61 3.27
C LEU A 202 8.33 -3.24 2.02
N ARG A 203 8.49 -4.57 2.03
CA ARG A 203 8.98 -5.31 0.85
C ARG A 203 8.04 -5.12 -0.33
N LEU A 204 6.74 -5.26 -0.13
CA LEU A 204 5.75 -5.09 -1.19
C LEU A 204 5.77 -3.69 -1.80
N ALA A 205 5.96 -2.63 -0.99
CA ALA A 205 6.06 -1.26 -1.50
C ALA A 205 7.26 -1.10 -2.44
N ASP A 206 8.42 -1.64 -2.04
CA ASP A 206 9.66 -1.66 -2.83
C ASP A 206 9.47 -2.45 -4.15
N GLU A 207 8.87 -3.64 -4.08
CA GLU A 207 8.61 -4.45 -5.27
C GLU A 207 7.65 -3.75 -6.26
N TYR A 208 6.60 -3.05 -5.78
CA TYR A 208 5.69 -2.29 -6.64
C TYR A 208 6.34 -1.03 -7.23
N GLU A 209 7.18 -0.33 -6.48
CA GLU A 209 7.99 0.78 -7.00
C GLU A 209 8.89 0.28 -8.14
N SER A 210 9.60 -0.83 -7.92
CA SER A 210 10.48 -1.43 -8.91
C SER A 210 9.72 -1.87 -10.17
N VAL A 211 8.53 -2.48 -10.02
CA VAL A 211 7.64 -2.76 -11.17
C VAL A 211 7.35 -1.49 -11.95
N SER A 212 7.06 -0.38 -11.27
CA SER A 212 6.73 0.89 -11.92
C SER A 212 7.91 1.51 -12.67
N ASP A 213 9.13 1.49 -12.12
CA ASP A 213 10.33 1.96 -12.82
C ASP A 213 10.64 1.09 -14.05
N TYR A 214 10.46 -0.23 -13.96
CA TYR A 214 10.65 -1.09 -15.14
C TYR A 214 9.59 -0.83 -16.23
N VAL A 215 8.36 -0.48 -15.86
CA VAL A 215 7.34 -0.06 -16.84
C VAL A 215 7.74 1.26 -17.53
N ASP A 216 8.23 2.27 -16.80
CA ASP A 216 8.79 3.49 -17.42
C ASP A 216 10.02 3.17 -18.26
N THR A 217 10.89 2.27 -17.80
CA THR A 217 12.10 1.82 -18.52
C THR A 217 11.77 1.24 -19.88
N ILE A 218 10.74 0.39 -19.98
CA ILE A 218 10.30 -0.17 -21.27
C ILE A 218 9.87 0.96 -22.21
N PHE A 219 9.09 1.93 -21.72
CA PHE A 219 8.70 3.10 -22.51
C PHE A 219 9.91 3.94 -22.95
N ARG A 220 10.91 4.14 -22.08
CA ARG A 220 12.14 4.88 -22.39
C ARG A 220 12.92 4.26 -23.54
N PHE A 221 12.93 2.93 -23.68
CA PHE A 221 13.62 2.27 -24.81
C PHE A 221 12.94 2.59 -26.15
N ASP A 222 11.61 2.49 -26.20
CA ASP A 222 10.85 2.87 -27.40
C ASP A 222 11.03 4.36 -27.71
N GLU A 223 10.87 5.26 -26.73
CA GLU A 223 11.06 6.70 -26.91
C GLU A 223 12.46 7.07 -27.41
N LYS A 224 13.51 6.40 -26.90
CA LYS A 224 14.87 6.63 -27.38
C LYS A 224 15.02 6.25 -28.84
N LEU A 225 14.53 5.08 -29.26
CA LEU A 225 14.55 4.69 -30.67
C LEU A 225 13.83 5.72 -31.53
N ARG A 226 12.65 6.18 -31.09
CA ARG A 226 11.86 7.11 -31.89
C ARG A 226 12.52 8.47 -32.08
N LYS A 227 13.23 8.97 -31.06
CA LYS A 227 14.04 10.19 -31.13
C LYS A 227 15.19 10.10 -32.12
N GLU A 228 15.69 8.90 -32.39
CA GLU A 228 16.74 8.61 -33.38
C GLU A 228 16.15 8.25 -34.76
N GLU A 229 14.85 8.50 -34.99
CA GLU A 229 14.11 8.12 -36.20
C GLU A 229 14.11 6.60 -36.49
N LEU A 230 14.39 5.80 -35.46
CA LEU A 230 14.35 4.34 -35.51
C LEU A 230 13.03 3.82 -34.92
N ARG A 231 12.69 2.57 -35.28
CA ARG A 231 11.53 1.84 -34.77
C ARG A 231 11.89 0.37 -34.60
N PHE A 232 11.21 -0.32 -33.69
CA PHE A 232 11.16 -1.78 -33.73
C PHE A 232 10.56 -2.24 -35.07
N THR A 233 11.00 -3.40 -35.56
CA THR A 233 10.34 -4.01 -36.72
C THR A 233 8.91 -4.39 -36.38
N GLU A 234 8.06 -4.57 -37.41
CA GLU A 234 6.67 -5.00 -37.22
C GLU A 234 6.57 -6.32 -36.44
N SER A 235 7.47 -7.27 -36.75
CA SER A 235 7.59 -8.54 -36.03
C SER A 235 7.95 -8.32 -34.55
N GLN A 236 9.00 -7.53 -34.27
CA GLN A 236 9.42 -7.22 -32.91
C GLN A 236 8.32 -6.52 -32.09
N ASN A 237 7.61 -5.56 -32.69
CA ASN A 237 6.55 -4.84 -32.00
C ASN A 237 5.36 -5.77 -31.69
N THR A 238 5.01 -6.66 -32.63
CA THR A 238 3.98 -7.69 -32.43
C THR A 238 4.35 -8.61 -31.26
N ASP A 239 5.58 -9.11 -31.24
CA ASP A 239 6.04 -9.98 -30.17
C ASP A 239 6.06 -9.27 -28.81
N LEU A 240 6.53 -8.01 -28.77
CA LEU A 240 6.55 -7.20 -27.53
C LEU A 240 5.14 -6.96 -26.99
N LEU A 241 4.16 -6.70 -27.87
CA LEU A 241 2.76 -6.56 -27.47
C LEU A 241 2.19 -7.88 -26.94
N LEU A 242 2.49 -9.02 -27.57
CA LEU A 242 2.05 -10.33 -27.07
C LEU A 242 2.68 -10.67 -25.71
N LEU A 243 3.97 -10.37 -25.52
CA LEU A 243 4.64 -10.53 -24.23
C LEU A 243 4.02 -9.61 -23.17
N HIS A 244 3.74 -8.36 -23.54
CA HIS A 244 3.11 -7.37 -22.67
C HIS A 244 1.76 -7.89 -22.14
N GLU A 245 0.89 -8.43 -23.00
CA GLU A 245 -0.42 -8.97 -22.56
C GLU A 245 -0.26 -10.10 -21.53
N THR A 246 0.68 -11.03 -21.73
CA THR A 246 0.94 -12.10 -20.75
C THR A 246 1.46 -11.52 -19.43
N VAL A 247 2.30 -10.48 -19.47
CA VAL A 247 2.82 -9.81 -18.26
C VAL A 247 1.69 -9.08 -17.52
N VAL A 248 0.79 -8.40 -18.23
CA VAL A 248 -0.40 -7.78 -17.61
C VAL A 248 -1.27 -8.81 -16.93
N GLU A 249 -1.59 -9.92 -17.60
CA GLU A 249 -2.36 -11.03 -17.03
C GLU A 249 -1.72 -11.54 -15.73
N TYR A 250 -0.40 -11.73 -15.74
CA TYR A 250 0.35 -12.18 -14.57
C TYR A 250 0.33 -11.18 -13.42
N VAL A 251 0.61 -9.90 -13.68
CA VAL A 251 0.62 -8.85 -12.65
C VAL A 251 -0.77 -8.65 -12.04
N VAL A 252 -1.83 -8.68 -12.86
CA VAL A 252 -3.22 -8.59 -12.38
C VAL A 252 -3.54 -9.78 -11.47
N ALA A 253 -3.20 -11.01 -11.88
CA ALA A 253 -3.45 -12.19 -11.07
C ALA A 253 -2.71 -12.13 -9.71
N VAL A 254 -1.46 -11.68 -9.69
CA VAL A 254 -0.67 -11.47 -8.47
C VAL A 254 -1.34 -10.42 -7.56
N ASN A 255 -1.77 -9.29 -8.12
CA ASN A 255 -2.46 -8.24 -7.36
C ASN A 255 -3.77 -8.71 -6.76
N ASP A 256 -4.55 -9.49 -7.51
CA ASP A 256 -5.80 -10.07 -7.02
C ASP A 256 -5.57 -11.09 -5.92
N ALA A 257 -4.51 -11.90 -6.01
CA ALA A 257 -4.11 -12.81 -4.94
C ALA A 257 -3.75 -12.06 -3.66
N TYR A 258 -2.98 -10.96 -3.75
CA TYR A 258 -2.64 -10.12 -2.61
C TYR A 258 -3.89 -9.45 -1.98
N ARG A 259 -4.76 -8.90 -2.83
CA ARG A 259 -6.02 -8.27 -2.39
C ARG A 259 -6.93 -9.25 -1.66
N ALA A 260 -7.02 -10.49 -2.14
CA ALA A 260 -7.81 -11.55 -1.54
C ALA A 260 -7.12 -12.27 -0.37
N ARG A 261 -5.85 -11.96 -0.06
CA ARG A 261 -5.00 -12.71 0.87
C ARG A 261 -5.00 -14.22 0.56
N ASN A 262 -4.99 -14.57 -0.74
CA ASN A 262 -5.13 -15.95 -1.20
C ASN A 262 -3.78 -16.69 -1.16
N ILE A 263 -3.54 -17.42 -0.07
CA ILE A 263 -2.30 -18.20 0.14
C ILE A 263 -2.14 -19.39 -0.83
N HIS A 264 -3.21 -19.81 -1.52
CA HIS A 264 -3.18 -20.93 -2.47
C HIS A 264 -3.01 -20.47 -3.92
N ALA A 265 -2.80 -19.17 -4.16
CA ALA A 265 -2.73 -18.63 -5.50
C ALA A 265 -1.53 -19.14 -6.33
N ALA A 266 -0.46 -19.60 -5.67
CA ALA A 266 0.76 -20.09 -6.32
C ALA A 266 0.49 -21.15 -7.41
N GLU A 267 -0.41 -22.11 -7.16
CA GLU A 267 -0.70 -23.21 -8.08
C GLU A 267 -1.17 -22.71 -9.46
N THR A 268 -1.93 -21.62 -9.47
CA THR A 268 -2.51 -21.03 -10.68
C THR A 268 -1.63 -19.96 -11.31
N ILE A 269 -0.88 -19.20 -10.50
CA ILE A 269 -0.14 -18.01 -10.95
C ILE A 269 1.30 -18.34 -11.37
N VAL A 270 2.00 -19.25 -10.67
CA VAL A 270 3.39 -19.62 -11.00
C VAL A 270 3.57 -20.12 -12.45
N PRO A 271 2.63 -20.91 -13.04
CA PRO A 271 2.70 -21.29 -14.44
C PRO A 271 2.73 -20.09 -15.41
N LEU A 272 1.99 -19.01 -15.12
CA LEU A 272 1.97 -17.80 -15.94
C LEU A 272 3.36 -17.12 -15.94
N GLY A 273 3.98 -17.00 -14.77
CA GLY A 273 5.36 -16.47 -14.64
C GLY A 273 6.38 -17.31 -15.42
N LYS A 274 6.25 -18.64 -15.44
CA LYS A 274 7.09 -19.54 -16.25
C LYS A 274 6.87 -19.34 -17.75
N LYS A 275 5.62 -19.18 -18.19
CA LYS A 275 5.26 -18.88 -19.58
C LYS A 275 5.95 -17.60 -20.07
N ILE A 276 5.97 -16.54 -19.26
CA ILE A 276 6.65 -15.28 -19.59
C ILE A 276 8.15 -15.50 -19.87
N ARG A 277 8.89 -16.19 -18.99
CA ARG A 277 10.34 -16.42 -19.27
C ARG A 277 10.56 -17.31 -20.50
N GLN A 278 9.66 -18.25 -20.76
CA GLN A 278 9.74 -19.06 -21.98
C GLN A 278 9.56 -18.19 -23.23
N GLN A 279 8.58 -17.28 -23.24
CA GLN A 279 8.39 -16.32 -24.33
C GLN A 279 9.64 -15.45 -24.53
N ILE A 280 10.18 -14.87 -23.44
CA ILE A 280 11.40 -14.04 -23.49
C ILE A 280 12.59 -14.80 -24.06
N LYS A 281 12.79 -16.06 -23.63
CA LYS A 281 13.88 -16.91 -24.11
C LYS A 281 13.74 -17.20 -25.60
N GLU A 282 12.53 -17.47 -26.07
CA GLU A 282 12.27 -17.75 -27.47
C GLU A 282 12.44 -16.51 -28.36
N MET A 283 11.87 -15.37 -27.95
CA MET A 283 12.05 -14.08 -28.65
C MET A 283 13.53 -13.71 -28.77
N ARG A 284 14.32 -13.91 -27.70
CA ARG A 284 15.77 -13.68 -27.75
C ARG A 284 16.46 -14.61 -28.74
N ARG A 285 16.09 -15.89 -28.77
CA ARG A 285 16.68 -16.89 -29.67
C ARG A 285 16.40 -16.55 -31.13
N VAL A 286 15.14 -16.23 -31.45
CA VAL A 286 14.72 -15.82 -32.80
C VAL A 286 15.47 -14.56 -33.23
N HIS A 287 15.48 -13.53 -32.39
CA HIS A 287 16.16 -12.28 -32.71
C HIS A 287 17.67 -12.42 -32.97
N LEU A 288 18.36 -13.25 -32.18
CA LEU A 288 19.80 -13.52 -32.36
C LEU A 288 20.11 -14.31 -33.64
N ASN A 289 19.19 -15.18 -34.07
CA ASN A 289 19.34 -15.90 -35.33
C ASN A 289 19.11 -14.95 -36.53
N ASP A 290 18.09 -14.10 -36.48
CA ASP A 290 17.75 -13.16 -37.55
C ASP A 290 18.85 -12.11 -37.78
N LEU A 291 19.62 -11.76 -36.74
CA LEU A 291 20.78 -10.87 -36.83
C LEU A 291 21.90 -11.39 -37.74
N SER A 292 21.96 -12.70 -37.97
CA SER A 292 22.92 -13.28 -38.91
C SER A 292 22.51 -13.10 -40.37
N GLU A 293 21.23 -12.77 -40.64
CA GLU A 293 20.65 -12.70 -41.97
C GLU A 293 20.18 -11.29 -42.37
N THR A 294 20.06 -10.35 -41.40
CA THR A 294 19.51 -9.00 -41.64
C THR A 294 20.43 -7.88 -41.16
N THR A 295 20.49 -6.77 -41.91
CA THR A 295 21.16 -5.53 -41.50
C THR A 295 20.22 -4.67 -40.66
N LEU A 296 20.06 -5.02 -39.38
CA LEU A 296 19.36 -4.20 -38.38
C LEU A 296 20.31 -3.17 -37.76
N PRO A 297 19.87 -1.92 -37.54
CA PRO A 297 20.65 -0.94 -36.78
C PRO A 297 20.94 -1.45 -35.35
N PRO A 298 22.20 -1.35 -34.86
CA PRO A 298 22.57 -1.88 -33.54
C PRO A 298 21.70 -1.36 -32.38
N GLN A 299 21.20 -0.13 -32.49
CA GLN A 299 20.35 0.50 -31.49
C GLN A 299 19.03 -0.24 -31.32
N VAL A 300 18.42 -0.72 -32.41
CA VAL A 300 17.15 -1.47 -32.40
C VAL A 300 17.33 -2.80 -31.68
N THR A 301 18.42 -3.51 -32.00
CA THR A 301 18.81 -4.76 -31.34
C THR A 301 19.00 -4.58 -29.83
N VAL A 302 19.78 -3.58 -29.42
CA VAL A 302 20.04 -3.31 -28.01
C VAL A 302 18.76 -2.93 -27.27
N ALA A 303 17.93 -2.06 -27.86
CA ALA A 303 16.66 -1.65 -27.27
C ALA A 303 15.70 -2.84 -27.11
N PHE A 304 15.64 -3.74 -28.09
CA PHE A 304 14.76 -4.92 -28.04
C PHE A 304 15.17 -5.88 -26.92
N LEU A 305 16.46 -6.22 -26.84
CA LEU A 305 16.98 -7.08 -25.78
C LEU A 305 16.83 -6.46 -24.39
N ASN A 306 16.98 -5.14 -24.27
CA ASN A 306 16.77 -4.44 -23.02
C ASN A 306 15.29 -4.39 -22.61
N ALA A 307 14.37 -4.21 -23.57
CA ALA A 307 12.94 -4.30 -23.31
C ALA A 307 12.53 -5.69 -22.82
N LEU A 308 13.05 -6.76 -23.46
CA LEU A 308 12.87 -8.14 -22.99
C LEU A 308 13.34 -8.34 -21.54
N ASN A 309 14.54 -7.83 -21.21
CA ASN A 309 15.06 -7.89 -19.84
C ASN A 309 14.18 -7.10 -18.87
N ALA A 310 13.68 -5.93 -19.24
CA ALA A 310 12.82 -5.14 -18.36
C ALA A 310 11.46 -5.83 -18.10
N PHE A 311 10.86 -6.49 -19.10
CA PHE A 311 9.70 -7.36 -18.87
C PHE A 311 10.02 -8.55 -17.95
N ASP A 312 11.21 -9.14 -18.08
CA ASP A 312 11.70 -10.20 -17.18
C ASP A 312 11.75 -9.72 -15.73
N ARG A 313 12.22 -8.47 -15.52
CA ARG A 313 12.29 -7.82 -14.21
C ARG A 313 10.91 -7.52 -13.63
N VAL A 314 9.98 -6.97 -14.42
CA VAL A 314 8.58 -6.80 -13.98
C VAL A 314 8.00 -8.12 -13.47
N ARG A 315 8.24 -9.22 -14.19
CA ARG A 315 7.82 -10.56 -13.75
C ARG A 315 8.50 -10.98 -12.45
N ASP A 316 9.80 -10.77 -12.30
CA ASP A 316 10.52 -11.17 -11.08
C ASP A 316 10.02 -10.41 -9.85
N HIS A 317 9.81 -9.10 -9.94
CA HIS A 317 9.24 -8.32 -8.84
C HIS A 317 7.80 -8.77 -8.51
N ALA A 318 6.98 -9.05 -9.53
CA ALA A 318 5.65 -9.64 -9.32
C ALA A 318 5.72 -11.07 -8.72
N GLN A 319 6.76 -11.85 -9.00
CA GLN A 319 7.00 -13.14 -8.35
C GLN A 319 7.35 -12.97 -6.87
N ASN A 320 8.17 -11.97 -6.51
CA ASN A 320 8.50 -11.66 -5.12
C ASN A 320 7.23 -11.23 -4.35
N ILE A 321 6.37 -10.43 -4.97
CA ILE A 321 5.06 -10.07 -4.41
C ILE A 321 4.24 -11.33 -4.13
N LEU A 322 4.14 -12.23 -5.11
CA LEU A 322 3.40 -13.50 -4.94
C LEU A 322 3.96 -14.34 -3.79
N GLN A 323 5.29 -14.44 -3.66
CA GLN A 323 5.95 -15.17 -2.55
C GLN A 323 5.54 -14.63 -1.19
N VAL A 324 5.46 -13.30 -1.04
CA VAL A 324 4.95 -12.66 0.18
C VAL A 324 3.48 -13.05 0.45
N VAL A 325 2.63 -13.14 -0.58
CA VAL A 325 1.22 -13.56 -0.41
C VAL A 325 1.12 -14.99 0.10
N VAL A 326 1.89 -15.91 -0.47
CA VAL A 326 1.78 -17.36 -0.17
C VAL A 326 2.61 -17.79 1.04
N GLY A 327 3.41 -16.88 1.63
CA GLY A 327 4.24 -17.15 2.79
C GLY A 327 5.52 -17.93 2.47
N GLU A 328 5.95 -17.93 1.21
CA GLU A 328 7.22 -18.51 0.78
C GLU A 328 8.35 -17.46 0.92
N LYS A 329 9.50 -17.89 1.46
CA LYS A 329 10.66 -17.04 1.70
C LYS A 329 11.43 -16.71 0.44
#